data_AF-A0AAV9G6Y1-F1
#
_entry.id   AF-A0AAV9G6Y1-F1
#
_cell.length_a   1.000
_cell.length_b   1.000
_cell.length_c   1.000
_cell.angle_alpha   90.00
_cell.angle_beta   90.00
_cell.angle_gamma   90.00
#
_symmetry.space_group_name_H-M   'P 1'
#
loop_
_entity.id
_entity.type
_entity.pdbx_description
1 polymer ?
#
loop_
_entity_poly.entity_id
_entity_poly.type
_entity_poly.pdbx_seq_one_letter_code
_entity_poly.pdbx_strand_id
1 'polypeptide(L)'
;MTVEETPAPIPAETAPVLEEVVPVLEATPVEVVAPVEEKPTETAIYSAPSTVTSAVDPHTKMYSHINGSAAQLLDRLAVAELCKGWPVYRDASEWGNYRDLFTEDGTVWTTWSGPRHISDFISISQAGKKAGVFIMHRECGTLAELSKAHPNRAVGKMKATITHRFTFPESQFDVDCDCRFIFFAQRDPESGEWKARYVKLFYEKDKVVPVDGRTAPVFEKEELERYPAGYCYLGAAQARLGYEIDVCLPTPFNGGLYERMYGEMEKWLGGEEVDLFWEGE
;
A
#
# COMPACT_ATOMS: atom_id res chain seq x y z
N MET A 1 -31.18 -57.47 31.27
CA MET A 1 -31.28 -56.00 31.38
C MET A 1 -29.97 -55.44 30.83
N THR A 2 -29.88 -54.71 29.73
CA THR A 2 -30.82 -54.24 28.70
C THR A 2 -29.94 -54.00 27.47
N VAL A 3 -30.35 -54.50 26.31
CA VAL A 3 -29.70 -54.27 25.02
C VAL A 3 -30.30 -52.96 24.49
N GLU A 4 -29.50 -51.92 24.27
CA GLU A 4 -29.97 -50.68 23.64
C GLU A 4 -30.06 -50.90 22.13
N GLU A 5 -31.28 -50.84 21.59
CA GLU A 5 -31.56 -50.84 20.17
C GLU A 5 -31.22 -49.47 19.56
N THR A 6 -30.46 -49.48 18.47
CA THR A 6 -30.24 -48.32 17.59
C THR A 6 -31.54 -47.95 16.88
N PRO A 7 -31.94 -46.66 16.80
CA PRO A 7 -33.17 -46.28 16.11
C PRO A 7 -33.00 -46.39 14.59
N ALA A 8 -34.07 -46.84 13.92
CA ALA A 8 -34.16 -46.96 12.47
C ALA A 8 -34.14 -45.58 11.76
N PRO A 9 -33.65 -45.50 10.50
CA PRO A 9 -33.60 -44.24 9.76
C PRO A 9 -35.00 -43.80 9.30
N ILE A 10 -35.23 -42.49 9.35
CA ILE A 10 -36.46 -41.82 8.90
C ILE A 10 -36.52 -41.86 7.36
N PRO A 11 -37.66 -42.24 6.74
CA PRO A 11 -37.77 -42.24 5.28
C PRO A 11 -37.80 -40.80 4.72
N ALA A 12 -37.09 -40.58 3.61
CA ALA A 12 -37.08 -39.31 2.90
C ALA A 12 -38.43 -39.07 2.21
N GLU A 13 -39.09 -37.96 2.56
CA GLU A 13 -40.31 -37.50 1.92
C GLU A 13 -39.94 -36.81 0.58
N THR A 14 -40.43 -37.35 -0.53
CA THR A 14 -40.24 -36.77 -1.86
C THR A 14 -41.09 -35.51 -2.01
N ALA A 15 -40.44 -34.35 -2.09
CA ALA A 15 -41.10 -33.10 -2.45
C ALA A 15 -41.64 -33.14 -3.90
N PRO A 16 -42.79 -32.50 -4.21
CA PRO A 16 -43.33 -32.48 -5.56
C PRO A 16 -42.47 -31.57 -6.46
N VAL A 17 -42.19 -32.05 -7.67
CA VAL A 17 -41.56 -31.26 -8.74
C VAL A 17 -42.61 -30.29 -9.27
N LEU A 18 -42.39 -28.99 -9.09
CA LEU A 18 -43.16 -27.95 -9.78
C LEU A 18 -42.57 -27.80 -11.19
N GLU A 19 -43.34 -28.20 -12.21
CA GLU A 19 -43.02 -27.84 -13.60
C GLU A 19 -43.25 -26.34 -13.79
N GLU A 20 -42.16 -25.60 -13.94
CA GLU A 20 -42.19 -24.18 -14.26
C GLU A 20 -42.50 -24.00 -15.76
N VAL A 21 -43.75 -23.65 -16.07
CA VAL A 21 -44.16 -23.29 -17.42
C VAL A 21 -43.64 -21.89 -17.73
N VAL A 22 -42.51 -21.79 -18.42
CA VAL A 22 -41.97 -20.53 -18.91
C VAL A 22 -42.71 -20.13 -20.20
N PRO A 23 -43.43 -18.99 -20.26
CA PRO A 23 -44.04 -18.54 -21.50
C PRO A 23 -42.95 -18.01 -22.44
N VAL A 24 -42.92 -18.53 -23.67
CA VAL A 24 -42.09 -17.97 -24.75
C VAL A 24 -42.70 -16.64 -25.16
N LEU A 25 -42.07 -15.53 -24.77
CA LEU A 25 -42.39 -14.20 -25.28
C LEU A 25 -41.77 -14.06 -26.68
N GLU A 26 -42.61 -14.00 -27.71
CA GLU A 26 -42.15 -13.63 -29.05
C GLU A 26 -41.68 -12.17 -29.05
N ALA A 27 -40.42 -11.95 -29.43
CA ALA A 27 -39.84 -10.62 -29.54
C ALA A 27 -40.41 -9.89 -30.77
N THR A 28 -41.09 -8.77 -30.55
CA THR A 28 -41.45 -7.83 -31.62
C THR A 28 -40.18 -7.17 -32.18
N PRO A 29 -40.04 -6.99 -33.51
CA PRO A 29 -38.87 -6.32 -34.08
C PRO A 29 -38.76 -4.87 -33.58
N VAL A 30 -37.60 -4.51 -33.03
CA VAL A 30 -37.27 -3.13 -32.66
C VAL A 30 -36.89 -2.37 -33.92
N GLU A 31 -37.63 -1.31 -34.26
CA GLU A 31 -37.28 -0.40 -35.33
C GLU A 31 -36.02 0.38 -34.94
N VAL A 32 -34.95 0.24 -35.74
CA VAL A 32 -33.69 0.96 -35.51
C VAL A 32 -33.88 2.41 -35.97
N VAL A 33 -34.13 3.31 -35.03
CA VAL A 33 -34.11 4.76 -35.29
C VAL A 33 -32.65 5.19 -35.47
N ALA A 34 -32.33 5.80 -36.62
CA ALA A 34 -31.00 6.33 -36.90
C ALA A 34 -30.60 7.38 -35.85
N PRO A 35 -29.32 7.46 -35.45
CA PRO A 35 -28.87 8.39 -34.42
C PRO A 35 -29.03 9.84 -34.91
N VAL A 36 -29.64 10.66 -34.07
CA VAL A 36 -29.68 12.12 -34.23
C VAL A 36 -28.27 12.64 -34.01
N GLU A 37 -27.70 13.38 -34.97
CA GLU A 37 -26.43 14.11 -34.78
C GLU A 37 -26.60 15.19 -33.70
N GLU A 38 -26.19 14.89 -32.47
CA GLU A 38 -25.93 15.92 -31.48
C GLU A 38 -24.61 16.63 -31.82
N LYS A 39 -24.68 17.95 -32.02
CA LYS A 39 -23.49 18.79 -32.15
C LYS A 39 -22.72 18.76 -30.83
N PRO A 40 -21.39 18.54 -30.84
CA PRO A 40 -20.63 18.41 -29.61
C PRO A 40 -20.63 19.76 -28.86
N THR A 41 -21.29 19.78 -27.70
CA THR A 41 -21.04 20.78 -26.66
C THR A 41 -19.60 20.63 -26.21
N GLU A 42 -18.87 21.74 -26.28
CA GLU A 42 -17.52 22.00 -25.76
C GLU A 42 -16.99 20.88 -24.86
N THR A 43 -16.31 19.91 -25.48
CA THR A 43 -15.67 18.81 -24.79
C THR A 43 -14.66 19.41 -23.83
N ALA A 44 -14.92 19.33 -22.53
CA ALA A 44 -13.87 19.45 -21.54
C ALA A 44 -12.77 18.47 -21.97
N ILE A 45 -11.68 19.02 -22.49
CA ILE A 45 -10.52 18.24 -22.86
C ILE A 45 -10.06 17.66 -21.52
N TYR A 46 -10.34 16.39 -21.28
CA TYR A 46 -9.73 15.65 -20.20
C TYR A 46 -8.25 15.57 -20.56
N SER A 47 -7.51 16.62 -20.24
CA SER A 47 -6.06 16.58 -20.12
C SER A 47 -5.83 15.64 -18.95
N ALA A 48 -5.72 14.34 -19.24
CA ALA A 48 -5.27 13.38 -18.26
C ALA A 48 -4.01 13.98 -17.62
N PRO A 49 -3.97 14.17 -16.28
CA PRO A 49 -2.76 14.64 -15.64
C PRO A 49 -1.63 13.72 -16.09
N SER A 50 -0.55 14.32 -16.57
CA SER A 50 0.61 13.69 -17.21
C SER A 50 0.88 12.30 -16.60
N THR A 51 0.38 11.28 -17.29
CA THR A 51 0.53 9.83 -17.03
C THR A 51 0.54 9.38 -15.56
N VAL A 52 -0.64 9.02 -15.04
CA VAL A 52 -0.88 8.54 -13.66
C VAL A 52 -0.26 7.17 -13.34
N THR A 53 0.20 6.42 -14.33
CA THR A 53 1.04 5.22 -14.20
C THR A 53 1.61 4.92 -15.58
N SER A 54 2.84 4.40 -15.68
CA SER A 54 3.38 3.94 -16.98
C SER A 54 2.63 2.69 -17.45
N ALA A 55 2.38 2.61 -18.77
CA ALA A 55 1.90 1.37 -19.41
C ALA A 55 3.03 0.35 -19.64
N VAL A 56 4.29 0.75 -19.39
CA VAL A 56 5.47 -0.10 -19.52
C VAL A 56 5.72 -0.80 -18.19
N ASP A 57 6.11 -2.08 -18.26
CA ASP A 57 6.53 -2.83 -17.09
C ASP A 57 7.77 -2.17 -16.47
N PRO A 58 7.71 -1.73 -15.19
CA PRO A 58 8.86 -1.13 -14.54
C PRO A 58 9.94 -2.15 -14.16
N HIS A 59 9.60 -3.44 -14.13
CA HIS A 59 10.59 -4.51 -13.99
C HIS A 59 11.14 -4.93 -15.35
N THR A 60 12.43 -5.25 -15.39
CA THR A 60 13.07 -5.88 -16.56
C THR A 60 12.82 -7.39 -16.61
N LYS A 61 12.38 -7.98 -15.48
CA LYS A 61 12.12 -9.42 -15.35
C LYS A 61 11.00 -9.72 -14.34
N MET A 62 10.33 -10.86 -14.52
CA MET A 62 9.22 -11.26 -13.64
C MET A 62 9.70 -11.94 -12.35
N TYR A 63 9.33 -11.37 -11.20
CA TYR A 63 9.57 -11.90 -9.85
C TYR A 63 8.29 -12.38 -9.14
N SER A 64 7.19 -12.57 -9.88
CA SER A 64 5.99 -13.16 -9.27
C SER A 64 6.24 -14.61 -8.91
N HIS A 65 6.01 -14.94 -7.63
CA HIS A 65 6.07 -16.30 -7.10
C HIS A 65 4.70 -16.76 -6.62
N ILE A 66 3.64 -16.32 -7.30
CA ILE A 66 2.33 -16.93 -7.12
C ILE A 66 2.52 -18.41 -7.49
N ASN A 67 2.28 -19.32 -6.54
CA ASN A 67 2.62 -20.77 -6.55
C ASN A 67 4.06 -21.13 -6.08
N GLY A 68 4.44 -22.40 -6.21
CA GLY A 68 5.75 -22.93 -5.78
C GLY A 68 5.65 -23.98 -4.69
N SER A 69 6.79 -24.35 -4.12
CA SER A 69 6.88 -25.34 -3.03
C SER A 69 6.28 -24.81 -1.72
N ALA A 70 5.96 -25.72 -0.80
CA ALA A 70 5.49 -25.36 0.54
C ALA A 70 6.49 -24.46 1.29
N ALA A 71 7.80 -24.71 1.15
CA ALA A 71 8.83 -23.88 1.75
C ALA A 71 8.77 -22.43 1.24
N GLN A 72 8.65 -22.25 -0.08
CA GLN A 72 8.53 -20.91 -0.68
C GLN A 72 7.22 -20.20 -0.27
N LEU A 73 6.14 -20.94 -0.06
CA LEU A 73 4.88 -20.38 0.46
C LEU A 73 5.07 -19.87 1.89
N LEU A 74 5.77 -20.62 2.75
CA LEU A 74 6.07 -20.21 4.12
C LEU A 74 7.00 -19.00 4.17
N ASP A 75 8.03 -18.93 3.32
CA ASP A 75 8.91 -17.76 3.24
C ASP A 75 8.14 -16.51 2.81
N ARG A 76 7.26 -16.61 1.82
CA ARG A 76 6.40 -15.48 1.43
C ARG A 76 5.44 -15.07 2.52
N LEU A 77 4.90 -16.02 3.28
CA LEU A 77 4.03 -15.72 4.41
C LEU A 77 4.80 -14.95 5.48
N ALA A 78 6.01 -15.41 5.84
CA ALA A 78 6.86 -14.73 6.82
C ALA A 78 7.17 -13.28 6.37
N VAL A 79 7.58 -13.08 5.11
CA VAL A 79 7.84 -11.73 4.58
C VAL A 79 6.57 -10.87 4.57
N ALA A 80 5.41 -11.43 4.22
CA ALA A 80 4.14 -10.70 4.26
C ALA A 80 3.71 -10.34 5.69
N GLU A 81 3.99 -11.19 6.69
CA GLU A 81 3.75 -10.90 8.10
C GLU A 81 4.63 -9.74 8.60
N LEU A 82 5.90 -9.67 8.16
CA LEU A 82 6.75 -8.51 8.46
C LEU A 82 6.13 -7.21 7.94
N CYS A 83 5.66 -7.23 6.69
CA CYS A 83 5.01 -6.06 6.09
C CYS A 83 3.76 -5.65 6.88
N LYS A 84 2.87 -6.61 7.19
CA LYS A 84 1.63 -6.37 7.94
C LYS A 84 1.88 -5.95 9.39
N GLY A 85 3.00 -6.37 9.98
CA GLY A 85 3.43 -5.93 11.30
C GLY A 85 3.68 -4.43 11.38
N TRP A 86 4.06 -3.79 10.26
CA TRP A 86 4.31 -2.35 10.23
C TRP A 86 3.10 -1.53 10.71
N PRO A 87 1.94 -1.56 10.02
CA PRO A 87 0.78 -0.78 10.44
C PRO A 87 0.26 -1.24 11.80
N VAL A 88 0.24 -2.56 12.05
CA VAL A 88 -0.34 -3.14 13.27
C VAL A 88 0.43 -2.69 14.52
N TYR A 89 1.75 -2.91 14.56
CA TYR A 89 2.52 -2.65 15.77
C TYR A 89 2.84 -1.17 15.97
N ARG A 90 3.24 -0.46 14.92
CA ARG A 90 3.62 0.96 15.04
C ARG A 90 2.44 1.84 15.42
N ASP A 91 1.28 1.58 14.83
CA ASP A 91 0.10 2.41 15.09
C ASP A 91 -0.48 2.12 16.49
N ALA A 92 -0.37 0.88 16.98
CA ALA A 92 -0.75 0.48 18.33
C ALA A 92 0.30 0.77 19.42
N SER A 93 1.48 1.28 19.05
CA SER A 93 2.61 1.53 19.97
C SER A 93 3.23 0.26 20.59
N GLU A 94 3.12 -0.88 19.90
CA GLU A 94 3.76 -2.15 20.28
C GLU A 94 5.24 -2.13 19.86
N TRP A 95 6.04 -1.25 20.46
CA TRP A 95 7.39 -0.93 19.98
C TRP A 95 8.37 -2.11 19.99
N GLY A 96 8.23 -3.05 20.93
CA GLY A 96 9.03 -4.27 20.96
C GLY A 96 8.76 -5.13 19.73
N ASN A 97 7.48 -5.40 19.45
CA ASN A 97 7.04 -6.15 18.27
C ASN A 97 7.40 -5.40 16.98
N TYR A 98 7.26 -4.08 16.96
CA TYR A 98 7.65 -3.26 15.81
C TYR A 98 9.17 -3.30 15.57
N ARG A 99 9.99 -3.23 16.62
CA ARG A 99 11.46 -3.33 16.48
C ARG A 99 11.86 -4.69 15.93
N ASP A 100 11.18 -5.75 16.36
CA ASP A 100 11.46 -7.12 15.93
C ASP A 100 11.24 -7.35 14.43
N LEU A 101 10.52 -6.47 13.73
CA LEU A 101 10.37 -6.57 12.28
C LEU A 101 11.67 -6.32 11.50
N PHE A 102 12.66 -5.67 12.13
CA PHE A 102 13.83 -5.14 11.43
C PHE A 102 15.11 -5.84 11.87
N THR A 103 16.05 -5.90 10.94
CA THR A 103 17.47 -6.20 11.20
C THR A 103 18.06 -5.21 12.21
N GLU A 104 19.21 -5.55 12.79
CA GLU A 104 19.90 -4.66 13.75
C GLU A 104 20.13 -3.26 13.17
N ASP A 105 20.54 -3.20 11.91
CA ASP A 105 20.95 -2.01 11.17
C ASP A 105 19.85 -1.42 10.27
N GLY A 106 18.59 -1.83 10.46
CA GLY A 106 17.46 -1.47 9.61
C GLY A 106 17.27 0.04 9.38
N THR A 107 16.94 0.44 8.15
CA THR A 107 16.73 1.85 7.77
C THR A 107 15.35 2.09 7.18
N VAL A 108 14.73 3.21 7.56
CA VAL A 108 13.40 3.64 7.14
C VAL A 108 13.48 5.02 6.48
N TRP A 109 12.65 5.23 5.45
CA TRP A 109 12.43 6.54 4.83
C TRP A 109 10.97 6.97 4.97
N THR A 110 10.74 8.18 5.48
CA THR A 110 9.42 8.82 5.47
C THR A 110 9.56 10.30 5.14
N THR A 111 8.46 10.95 4.73
CA THR A 111 8.43 12.36 4.30
C THR A 111 9.10 13.35 5.25
N TRP A 112 9.08 13.09 6.56
CA TRP A 112 9.60 14.00 7.59
C TRP A 112 10.85 13.47 8.30
N SER A 113 11.26 12.22 8.06
CA SER A 113 12.40 11.61 8.75
C SER A 113 13.66 11.58 7.91
N GLY A 114 13.54 11.60 6.58
CA GLY A 114 14.60 11.16 5.67
C GLY A 114 15.03 9.71 5.97
N PRO A 115 16.22 9.27 5.49
CA PRO A 115 16.83 8.02 5.92
C PRO A 115 17.06 8.03 7.43
N ARG A 116 16.50 7.05 8.13
CA ARG A 116 16.59 6.96 9.59
C ARG A 116 16.85 5.53 10.03
N HIS A 117 17.83 5.35 10.91
CA HIS A 117 18.01 4.07 11.58
C HIS A 117 16.76 3.72 12.39
N ILE A 118 16.37 2.45 12.44
CA ILE A 118 15.09 2.01 13.02
C ILE A 118 14.92 2.44 14.49
N SER A 119 16.00 2.42 15.28
CA SER A 119 15.93 2.83 16.69
C SER A 119 15.61 4.32 16.85
N ASP A 120 16.16 5.16 15.97
CA ASP A 120 15.87 6.59 15.96
C ASP A 120 14.45 6.85 15.43
N PHE A 121 14.03 6.11 14.41
CA PHE A 121 12.67 6.19 13.87
C PHE A 121 11.61 5.85 14.93
N ILE A 122 11.85 4.81 15.73
CA ILE A 122 10.99 4.45 16.87
C ILE A 122 10.98 5.58 17.91
N SER A 123 12.15 6.10 18.27
CA SER A 123 12.28 7.18 19.26
C SER A 123 11.51 8.44 18.84
N ILE A 124 11.63 8.85 17.56
CA ILE A 124 10.91 10.01 17.03
C ILE A 124 9.40 9.71 16.94
N SER A 125 9.01 8.48 16.57
CA SER A 125 7.59 8.07 16.54
C SER A 125 6.96 8.10 17.93
N GLN A 126 7.68 7.68 18.96
CA GLN A 126 7.24 7.77 20.37
C GLN A 126 7.08 9.22 20.80
N ALA A 127 8.06 10.08 20.48
CA ALA A 127 7.99 11.51 20.79
C ALA A 127 6.81 12.19 20.08
N GLY A 128 6.58 11.86 18.80
CA GLY A 128 5.43 12.33 18.03
C GLY A 128 4.10 11.92 18.65
N LYS A 129 3.91 10.63 18.96
CA LYS A 129 2.68 10.17 19.65
C LYS A 129 2.47 10.85 20.99
N LYS A 130 3.53 11.08 21.78
CA LYS A 130 3.46 11.84 23.04
C LYS A 130 3.02 13.29 22.82
N ALA A 131 3.42 13.89 21.70
CA ALA A 131 3.00 15.23 21.28
C ALA A 131 1.62 15.27 20.61
N GLY A 132 0.90 14.14 20.52
CA GLY A 132 -0.44 14.07 19.93
C GLY A 132 -0.46 13.83 18.42
N VAL A 133 0.69 13.53 17.79
CA VAL A 133 0.73 13.12 16.38
C VAL A 133 -0.07 11.84 16.21
N PHE A 134 -1.07 11.88 15.33
CA PHE A 134 -1.97 10.76 15.08
C PHE A 134 -1.85 10.32 13.62
N ILE A 135 -1.09 9.25 13.41
CA ILE A 135 -0.87 8.64 12.10
C ILE A 135 -1.31 7.18 12.17
N MET A 136 -2.14 6.77 11.22
CA MET A 136 -2.64 5.41 11.05
C MET A 136 -2.36 4.92 9.63
N HIS A 137 -2.26 3.61 9.46
CA HIS A 137 -2.03 2.95 8.18
C HIS A 137 -3.11 1.90 7.95
N ARG A 138 -3.79 1.98 6.80
CA ARG A 138 -4.70 0.92 6.34
C ARG A 138 -3.99 0.09 5.29
N GLU A 139 -3.73 -1.17 5.60
CA GLU A 139 -3.21 -2.14 4.62
C GLU A 139 -4.32 -2.51 3.62
N CYS A 140 -3.97 -2.51 2.34
CA CYS A 140 -4.90 -2.76 1.23
C CYS A 140 -4.54 -4.03 0.44
N GLY A 141 -3.35 -4.59 0.66
CA GLY A 141 -2.87 -5.79 0.00
C GLY A 141 -1.35 -5.91 0.10
N THR A 142 -0.87 -7.13 0.29
CA THR A 142 0.54 -7.44 0.50
C THR A 142 0.96 -8.64 -0.34
N LEU A 143 2.08 -8.53 -1.06
CA LEU A 143 2.74 -9.62 -1.76
C LEU A 143 4.23 -9.64 -1.44
N ALA A 144 4.83 -10.82 -1.56
CA ALA A 144 6.26 -11.03 -1.36
C ALA A 144 6.90 -11.69 -2.58
N GLU A 145 8.05 -11.15 -2.99
CA GLU A 145 8.88 -11.63 -4.09
C GLU A 145 10.15 -12.23 -3.50
N LEU A 146 10.41 -13.52 -3.76
CA LEU A 146 11.58 -14.21 -3.24
C LEU A 146 12.69 -14.20 -4.29
N SER A 147 13.93 -13.99 -3.88
CA SER A 147 15.02 -14.17 -4.82
C SER A 147 15.18 -15.64 -5.22
N LYS A 148 15.31 -15.89 -6.53
CA LYS A 148 15.66 -17.23 -7.06
C LYS A 148 17.15 -17.53 -6.93
N ALA A 149 17.99 -16.51 -6.98
CA ALA A 149 19.45 -16.63 -6.97
C ALA A 149 20.02 -16.61 -5.54
N HIS A 150 19.37 -15.89 -4.62
CA HIS A 150 19.82 -15.64 -3.26
C HIS A 150 18.67 -15.90 -2.27
N PRO A 151 18.49 -17.15 -1.81
CA PRO A 151 17.30 -17.56 -1.04
C PRO A 151 17.13 -16.84 0.31
N ASN A 152 18.12 -16.05 0.72
CA ASN A 152 18.10 -15.19 1.89
C ASN A 152 17.67 -13.74 1.59
N ARG A 153 17.17 -13.43 0.39
CA ARG A 153 16.68 -12.10 0.02
C ARG A 153 15.26 -12.15 -0.54
N ALA A 154 14.46 -11.17 -0.16
CA ALA A 154 13.10 -10.99 -0.64
C ALA A 154 12.73 -9.50 -0.70
N VAL A 155 11.68 -9.20 -1.48
CA VAL A 155 11.03 -7.89 -1.50
C VAL A 155 9.57 -8.07 -1.09
N GLY A 156 9.17 -7.42 0.00
CA GLY A 156 7.77 -7.28 0.38
C GLY A 156 7.18 -6.01 -0.23
N LYS A 157 6.03 -6.12 -0.89
CA LYS A 157 5.27 -5.01 -1.48
C LYS A 157 3.92 -4.92 -0.79
N MET A 158 3.71 -3.87 0.00
CA MET A 158 2.45 -3.64 0.73
C MET A 158 1.83 -2.33 0.28
N LYS A 159 0.63 -2.40 -0.30
CA LYS A 159 -0.18 -1.21 -0.58
C LYS A 159 -0.85 -0.76 0.72
N ALA A 160 -0.79 0.53 1.02
CA ALA A 160 -1.44 1.07 2.19
C ALA A 160 -1.91 2.51 1.96
N THR A 161 -2.87 2.97 2.77
CA THR A 161 -3.18 4.40 2.91
C THR A 161 -2.67 4.88 4.27
N ILE A 162 -1.77 5.86 4.25
CA ILE A 162 -1.34 6.60 5.44
C ILE A 162 -2.37 7.70 5.71
N THR A 163 -2.94 7.73 6.90
CA THR A 163 -3.77 8.81 7.39
C THR A 163 -3.02 9.57 8.46
N HIS A 164 -2.70 10.83 8.22
CA HIS A 164 -2.20 11.73 9.26
C HIS A 164 -3.29 12.75 9.61
N ARG A 165 -3.71 12.77 10.87
CA ARG A 165 -4.66 13.78 11.38
C ARG A 165 -3.95 15.05 11.80
N PHE A 166 -4.42 16.17 11.29
CA PHE A 166 -3.96 17.50 11.62
C PHE A 166 -5.06 18.26 12.37
N THR A 167 -4.64 19.06 13.36
CA THR A 167 -5.52 20.00 14.06
C THR A 167 -4.89 21.37 13.96
N PHE A 168 -5.51 22.25 13.16
CA PHE A 168 -5.16 23.66 13.02
C PHE A 168 -6.22 24.51 13.75
N PRO A 169 -5.97 25.82 14.01
CA PRO A 169 -6.83 26.62 14.89
C PRO A 169 -8.34 26.56 14.58
N GLU A 170 -8.71 26.42 13.31
CA GLU A 170 -10.11 26.45 12.86
C GLU A 170 -10.56 25.17 12.15
N SER A 171 -9.72 24.13 12.09
CA SER A 171 -10.05 22.90 11.36
C SER A 171 -9.34 21.66 11.89
N GLN A 172 -10.05 20.53 11.82
CA GLN A 172 -9.46 19.22 11.99
C GLN A 172 -9.72 18.42 10.72
N PHE A 173 -8.65 17.91 10.13
CA PHE A 173 -8.70 17.20 8.86
C PHE A 173 -7.66 16.09 8.85
N ASP A 174 -7.95 15.07 8.08
CA ASP A 174 -7.04 14.00 7.77
C ASP A 174 -6.41 14.27 6.40
N VAL A 175 -5.14 13.92 6.24
CA VAL A 175 -4.57 13.69 4.92
C VAL A 175 -4.43 12.19 4.73
N ASP A 176 -5.17 11.66 3.76
CA ASP A 176 -5.06 10.29 3.29
C ASP A 176 -4.08 10.26 2.12
N CYS A 177 -2.97 9.58 2.29
CA CYS A 177 -1.96 9.37 1.27
C CYS A 177 -1.86 7.88 0.92
N ASP A 178 -2.24 7.54 -0.32
CA ASP A 178 -2.07 6.20 -0.87
C ASP A 178 -0.60 5.99 -1.22
N CYS A 179 -0.06 4.87 -0.78
CA CYS A 179 1.35 4.55 -0.92
C CYS A 179 1.57 3.04 -1.10
N ARG A 180 2.81 2.70 -1.44
CA ARG A 180 3.28 1.33 -1.53
C ARG A 180 4.59 1.20 -0.79
N PHE A 181 4.56 0.51 0.33
CA PHE A 181 5.75 0.15 1.09
C PHE A 181 6.51 -0.96 0.38
N ILE A 182 7.81 -0.76 0.26
CA ILE A 182 8.78 -1.70 -0.28
C ILE A 182 9.73 -2.09 0.84
N PHE A 183 9.62 -3.34 1.26
CA PHE A 183 10.46 -3.95 2.29
C PHE A 183 11.54 -4.76 1.61
N PHE A 184 12.80 -4.32 1.75
CA PHE A 184 13.96 -5.11 1.35
C PHE A 184 14.27 -6.05 2.52
N ALA A 185 13.80 -7.29 2.42
CA ALA A 185 13.89 -8.28 3.49
C ALA A 185 15.09 -9.19 3.27
N GLN A 186 15.75 -9.54 4.37
CA GLN A 186 16.80 -10.55 4.40
C GLN A 186 16.47 -11.63 5.42
N ARG A 187 16.92 -12.85 5.13
CA ARG A 187 16.84 -13.99 6.03
C ARG A 187 18.18 -14.15 6.74
N ASP A 188 18.14 -14.18 8.06
CA ASP A 188 19.29 -14.52 8.88
C ASP A 188 19.66 -16.00 8.64
N PRO A 189 20.90 -16.32 8.26
CA PRO A 189 21.32 -17.70 7.99
C PRO A 189 21.44 -18.57 9.24
N GLU A 190 21.63 -17.99 10.42
CA GLU A 190 21.78 -18.70 11.70
C GLU A 190 20.42 -18.98 12.34
N SER A 191 19.58 -17.96 12.48
CA SER A 191 18.24 -18.09 13.08
C SER A 191 17.18 -18.56 12.10
N GLY A 192 17.37 -18.31 10.80
CA GLY A 192 16.38 -18.57 9.75
C GLY A 192 15.24 -17.55 9.71
N GLU A 193 15.30 -16.49 10.51
CA GLU A 193 14.27 -15.45 10.59
C GLU A 193 14.35 -14.46 9.44
N TRP A 194 13.20 -14.05 8.92
CA TRP A 194 13.10 -12.94 7.97
C TRP A 194 13.01 -11.62 8.74
N LYS A 195 13.74 -10.61 8.30
CA LYS A 195 13.69 -9.24 8.87
C LYS A 195 13.83 -8.19 7.77
N ALA A 196 13.29 -7.01 7.98
CA ALA A 196 13.44 -5.87 7.10
C ALA A 196 14.82 -5.20 7.28
N ARG A 197 15.59 -5.10 6.19
CA ARG A 197 16.83 -4.32 6.13
C ARG A 197 16.57 -2.86 5.74
N TYR A 198 15.69 -2.66 4.76
CA TYR A 198 15.28 -1.34 4.31
C TYR A 198 13.77 -1.28 4.13
N VAL A 199 13.17 -0.16 4.49
CA VAL A 199 11.76 0.14 4.17
C VAL A 199 11.67 1.52 3.53
N LYS A 200 11.31 1.53 2.25
CA LYS A 200 11.13 2.76 1.46
C LYS A 200 9.80 2.68 0.71
N LEU A 201 9.23 3.82 0.36
CA LEU A 201 7.86 3.89 -0.13
C LEU A 201 7.80 4.56 -1.51
N PHE A 202 6.83 4.12 -2.30
CA PHE A 202 6.22 4.99 -3.30
C PHE A 202 5.06 5.74 -2.68
N TYR A 203 5.02 7.05 -2.85
CA TYR A 203 3.86 7.86 -2.54
C TYR A 203 3.07 8.09 -3.84
N GLU A 204 1.84 7.61 -3.89
CA GLU A 204 1.08 7.47 -5.14
C GLU A 204 0.15 8.66 -5.38
N LYS A 205 -0.60 9.08 -4.36
CA LYS A 205 -1.49 10.27 -4.38
C LYS A 205 -2.02 10.54 -2.99
N ASP A 206 -2.43 11.77 -2.73
CA ASP A 206 -3.08 12.13 -1.48
C ASP A 206 -4.31 13.02 -1.66
N LYS A 207 -5.08 13.14 -0.58
CA LYS A 207 -6.28 13.99 -0.50
C LYS A 207 -6.50 14.47 0.92
N VAL A 208 -7.10 15.65 1.05
CA VAL A 208 -7.58 16.19 2.32
C VAL A 208 -9.00 15.68 2.59
N VAL A 209 -9.26 15.21 3.80
CA VAL A 209 -10.55 14.71 4.27
C VAL A 209 -10.95 15.49 5.53
N PRO A 210 -11.96 16.37 5.47
CA PRO A 210 -12.48 17.04 6.65
C PRO A 210 -13.02 16.03 7.68
N VAL A 211 -12.61 16.13 8.94
CA VAL A 211 -13.09 15.20 9.99
C VAL A 211 -14.57 15.45 10.32
N ASP A 212 -15.00 16.70 10.28
CA ASP A 212 -16.41 17.10 10.47
C ASP A 212 -17.25 16.98 9.17
N GLY A 213 -16.63 16.48 8.09
CA GLY A 213 -17.23 16.39 6.75
C GLY A 213 -17.43 17.73 6.04
N ARG A 214 -16.88 18.84 6.56
CA ARG A 214 -17.14 20.20 6.06
C ARG A 214 -15.90 21.08 5.98
N THR A 215 -15.08 21.09 7.02
CA THR A 215 -14.06 22.11 7.26
C THR A 215 -12.65 21.54 7.08
N ALA A 216 -11.93 22.08 6.10
CA ALA A 216 -10.52 21.84 5.87
C ALA A 216 -9.82 23.16 5.55
N PRO A 217 -8.51 23.29 5.84
CA PRO A 217 -7.78 24.50 5.47
C PRO A 217 -7.66 24.62 3.95
N VAL A 218 -7.55 25.85 3.49
CA VAL A 218 -7.14 26.13 2.10
C VAL A 218 -5.63 25.93 2.01
N PHE A 219 -5.21 25.17 1.00
CA PHE A 219 -3.82 25.06 0.58
C PHE A 219 -3.66 25.87 -0.70
N GLU A 220 -2.80 26.88 -0.66
CA GLU A 220 -2.58 27.75 -1.81
C GLU A 220 -1.80 27.00 -2.89
N LYS A 221 -2.02 27.37 -4.16
CA LYS A 221 -1.37 26.70 -5.29
C LYS A 221 0.16 26.74 -5.18
N GLU A 222 0.71 27.89 -4.81
CA GLU A 222 2.16 28.14 -4.69
C GLU A 222 2.80 27.39 -3.51
N GLU A 223 1.99 26.96 -2.53
CA GLU A 223 2.44 26.08 -1.46
C GLU A 223 2.50 24.64 -1.96
N LEU A 224 1.45 24.18 -2.63
CA LEU A 224 1.34 22.81 -3.14
C LEU A 224 2.38 22.49 -4.22
N GLU A 225 2.72 23.47 -5.08
CA GLU A 225 3.73 23.33 -6.14
C GLU A 225 5.14 22.97 -5.63
N ARG A 226 5.40 23.10 -4.32
CA ARG A 226 6.69 22.76 -3.70
C ARG A 226 6.83 21.27 -3.41
N TYR A 227 5.74 20.52 -3.39
CA TYR A 227 5.72 19.13 -2.96
C TYR A 227 5.32 18.21 -4.12
N PRO A 228 5.93 17.01 -4.24
CA PRO A 228 5.56 16.08 -5.30
C PRO A 228 4.11 15.61 -5.21
N ALA A 229 3.50 15.40 -6.39
CA ALA A 229 2.07 15.05 -6.53
C ALA A 229 1.63 13.80 -5.74
N GLY A 230 2.54 12.89 -5.43
CA GLY A 230 2.24 11.67 -4.66
C GLY A 230 1.92 11.92 -3.17
N TYR A 231 2.39 13.04 -2.61
CA TYR A 231 2.29 13.38 -1.18
C TYR A 231 2.22 14.90 -0.98
N CYS A 232 1.52 15.57 -1.88
CA CYS A 232 1.50 17.03 -1.98
C CYS A 232 0.86 17.68 -0.75
N TYR A 233 -0.38 17.27 -0.41
CA TYR A 233 -1.08 17.76 0.76
C TYR A 233 -0.44 17.27 2.07
N LEU A 234 0.10 16.06 2.09
CA LEU A 234 0.78 15.49 3.26
C LEU A 234 2.04 16.30 3.57
N GLY A 235 2.86 16.57 2.56
CA GLY A 235 4.06 17.39 2.65
C GLY A 235 3.73 18.81 3.10
N ALA A 236 2.76 19.46 2.45
CA ALA A 236 2.32 20.81 2.83
C ALA A 236 1.83 20.89 4.28
N ALA A 237 0.97 19.96 4.69
CA ALA A 237 0.44 19.94 6.05
C ALA A 237 1.52 19.66 7.11
N GLN A 238 2.48 18.76 6.82
CA GLN A 238 3.63 18.51 7.70
C GLN A 238 4.58 19.71 7.76
N ALA A 239 4.82 20.40 6.64
CA ALA A 239 5.63 21.60 6.62
C ALA A 239 5.02 22.74 7.44
N ARG A 240 3.68 22.88 7.43
CA ARG A 240 2.97 23.83 8.32
C ARG A 240 3.16 23.51 9.81
N LEU A 241 3.48 22.26 10.16
CA LEU A 241 3.89 21.86 11.52
C LEU A 241 5.38 22.13 11.82
N GLY A 242 6.14 22.61 10.83
CA GLY A 242 7.57 22.92 10.96
C GLY A 242 8.52 21.77 10.62
N TYR A 243 8.03 20.68 10.02
CA TYR A 243 8.91 19.61 9.53
C TYR A 243 9.61 20.01 8.23
N GLU A 244 10.89 19.64 8.11
CA GLU A 244 11.56 19.60 6.81
C GLU A 244 11.07 18.38 6.04
N ILE A 245 10.60 18.60 4.81
CA ILE A 245 9.99 17.56 3.98
C ILE A 245 10.96 17.10 2.92
N ASP A 246 11.19 15.79 2.89
CA ASP A 246 11.92 15.13 1.82
C ASP A 246 11.08 15.11 0.54
N VAL A 247 11.53 15.87 -0.46
CA VAL A 247 10.90 15.97 -1.79
C VAL A 247 11.51 14.99 -2.81
N CYS A 248 12.49 14.18 -2.39
CA CYS A 248 13.18 13.18 -3.20
C CYS A 248 12.68 11.75 -2.94
N LEU A 249 11.43 11.61 -2.50
CA LEU A 249 10.78 10.31 -2.34
C LEU A 249 10.13 9.85 -3.66
N PRO A 250 10.19 8.54 -3.99
CA PRO A 250 9.59 8.00 -5.21
C PRO A 250 8.09 8.26 -5.31
N THR A 251 7.65 8.64 -6.51
CA THR A 251 6.25 8.75 -6.89
C THR A 251 6.07 8.13 -8.28
N PRO A 252 4.86 7.69 -8.67
CA PRO A 252 4.63 7.20 -10.04
C PRO A 252 4.78 8.30 -11.11
N PHE A 253 4.90 9.57 -10.71
CA PHE A 253 5.04 10.73 -11.61
C PHE A 253 6.49 11.21 -11.76
N ASN A 254 7.40 10.72 -10.91
CA ASN A 254 8.81 11.09 -10.94
C ASN A 254 9.58 10.03 -11.73
N GLY A 255 9.60 10.18 -13.06
CA GLY A 255 10.14 9.21 -14.03
C GLY A 255 11.66 8.96 -14.00
N GLY A 256 12.33 9.32 -12.90
CA GLY A 256 13.68 8.83 -12.59
C GLY A 256 13.71 7.98 -11.33
N LEU A 257 13.04 8.44 -10.26
CA LEU A 257 13.02 7.71 -8.99
C LEU A 257 12.10 6.50 -9.01
N TYR A 258 11.05 6.51 -9.84
CA TYR A 258 10.18 5.36 -9.99
C TYR A 258 10.99 4.17 -10.53
N GLU A 259 11.64 4.37 -11.66
CA GLU A 259 12.49 3.40 -12.37
C GLU A 259 13.71 3.01 -11.52
N ARG A 260 14.37 3.98 -10.85
CA ARG A 260 15.49 3.70 -9.94
C ARG A 260 15.07 2.74 -8.84
N MET A 261 13.95 2.98 -8.16
CA MET A 261 13.46 2.12 -7.08
C MET A 261 13.19 0.68 -7.57
N TYR A 262 12.63 0.52 -8.77
CA TYR A 262 12.47 -0.81 -9.37
C TYR A 262 13.82 -1.45 -9.68
N GLY A 263 14.77 -0.72 -10.25
CA GLY A 263 16.14 -1.19 -10.45
C GLY A 263 16.80 -1.67 -9.15
N GLU A 264 16.63 -0.94 -8.05
CA GLU A 264 17.15 -1.34 -6.74
C GLU A 264 16.45 -2.60 -6.19
N MET A 265 15.14 -2.76 -6.39
CA MET A 265 14.45 -4.03 -6.06
C MET A 265 15.06 -5.20 -6.84
N GLU A 266 15.39 -5.01 -8.12
CA GLU A 266 16.00 -6.05 -8.95
C GLU A 266 17.42 -6.40 -8.55
N LYS A 267 18.24 -5.39 -8.22
CA LYS A 267 19.59 -5.57 -7.67
C LYS A 267 19.53 -6.37 -6.37
N TRP A 268 18.65 -5.97 -5.45
CA TRP A 268 18.46 -6.68 -4.19
C TRP A 268 18.12 -8.15 -4.40
N LEU A 269 17.10 -8.43 -5.22
CA LEU A 269 16.70 -9.78 -5.58
C LEU A 269 17.79 -10.52 -6.39
N GLY A 270 18.67 -9.81 -7.07
CA GLY A 270 19.85 -10.32 -7.76
C GLY A 270 21.04 -10.63 -6.85
N GLY A 271 20.97 -10.28 -5.56
CA GLY A 271 22.09 -10.46 -4.62
C GLY A 271 23.08 -9.30 -4.57
N GLU A 272 22.80 -8.21 -5.29
CA GLU A 272 23.64 -7.02 -5.34
C GLU A 272 23.28 -6.04 -4.22
N GLU A 273 24.24 -5.22 -3.81
CA GLU A 273 23.95 -4.11 -2.89
C GLU A 273 23.08 -3.05 -3.57
N VAL A 274 22.19 -2.45 -2.77
CA VAL A 274 21.29 -1.41 -3.24
C VAL A 274 21.76 -0.04 -2.79
N ASP A 275 21.47 0.96 -3.62
CA ASP A 275 21.69 2.36 -3.29
C ASP A 275 20.33 3.05 -3.14
N LEU A 276 19.92 3.23 -1.88
CA LEU A 276 18.65 3.86 -1.49
C LEU A 276 18.83 5.25 -0.87
N PHE A 277 20.04 5.83 -0.86
CA PHE A 277 20.38 7.06 -0.13
C PHE A 277 20.59 8.26 -1.07
N TRP A 278 19.62 8.50 -1.94
CA TRP A 278 19.69 9.54 -2.96
C TRP A 278 19.10 10.89 -2.52
N GLU A 279 18.74 11.02 -1.25
CA GLU A 279 18.30 12.28 -0.69
C GLU A 279 19.47 13.29 -0.70
N GLY A 280 19.34 14.37 -1.45
CA GLY A 280 20.36 15.44 -1.54
C GLY A 280 21.36 15.31 -2.70
N GLU A 281 21.16 14.35 -3.62
CA GLU A 281 21.83 14.30 -4.92
C GLU A 281 21.31 15.34 -5.92
#